data_AF-A0AAV8XYD1-F1
#
_entry.id   AF-A0AAV8XYD1-F1
#
_cell.length_a   1.000
_cell.length_b   1.000
_cell.length_c   1.000
_cell.angle_alpha   90.00
_cell.angle_beta   90.00
_cell.angle_gamma   90.00
#
_symmetry.space_group_name_H-M   'P 1'
#
loop_
_entity.id
_entity.type
_entity.pdbx_description
1 polymer ?
#
loop_
_entity_poly.entity_id
_entity_poly.type
_entity_poly.pdbx_seq_one_letter_code
_entity_poly.pdbx_strand_id
1 'polypeptide(L)' 'MANVLNSIIWLIILILISFFVAGFCAGFYILVHPLSVCIPPLSGLADLLLSGVQFPHYCAEKMMTGGSLS' A
#
# COMPACT_ATOMS: atom_id res chain seq x y z
N MET A 1 -10.57 21.16 -13.72
CA MET A 1 -11.81 20.48 -13.31
C MET A 1 -11.39 19.21 -12.60
N ALA A 2 -11.42 19.21 -11.26
CA ALA A 2 -11.03 18.07 -10.45
C ALA A 2 -11.88 16.88 -10.91
N ASN A 3 -11.26 15.94 -11.62
CA ASN A 3 -11.99 14.86 -12.24
C ASN A 3 -12.35 13.89 -11.11
N VAL A 4 -13.52 14.10 -10.51
CA VAL A 4 -14.17 13.14 -9.59
C VAL A 4 -14.13 11.73 -10.20
N LEU A 5 -14.15 11.64 -11.53
CA LEU A 5 -13.91 10.43 -12.31
C LEU A 5 -12.54 9.77 -12.08
N ASN A 6 -11.45 10.53 -11.99
CA ASN A 6 -10.10 10.02 -11.73
C ASN A 6 -9.95 9.56 -10.26
N SER A 7 -10.64 10.26 -9.35
CA SER A 7 -10.77 9.87 -7.94
C SER A 7 -11.51 8.53 -7.79
N ILE A 8 -12.63 8.34 -8.52
CA ILE A 8 -13.40 7.08 -8.55
C ILE A 8 -12.58 5.94 -9.17
N ILE A 9 -11.82 6.19 -10.24
CA ILE A 9 -10.94 5.19 -10.86
C ILE A 9 -9.84 4.76 -9.89
N TRP A 10 -9.21 5.70 -9.17
CA TRP A 10 -8.24 5.36 -8.11
C TRP A 10 -8.88 4.59 -6.96
N LEU A 11 -10.11 4.90 -6.56
CA LEU A 11 -10.83 4.17 -5.51
C LEU A 11 -11.10 2.71 -5.91
N ILE A 12 -11.47 2.46 -7.17
CA ILE A 12 -11.69 1.10 -7.70
C ILE A 12 -10.36 0.32 -7.69
N ILE A 13 -9.26 0.96 -8.10
CA ILE A 13 -7.91 0.38 -8.05
C ILE A 13 -7.47 0.12 -6.61
N LEU A 14 -7.80 1.01 -5.67
CA LEU A 14 -7.52 0.85 -4.25
C LEU A 14 -8.26 -0.37 -3.69
N ILE A 15 -9.55 -0.51 -3.97
CA ILE A 15 -10.37 -1.61 -3.45
C ILE A 15 -10.02 -2.97 -4.10
N LEU A 16 -9.81 -3.03 -5.42
CA LEU A 16 -9.58 -4.32 -6.09
C LEU A 16 -8.11 -4.77 -6.00
N ILE A 17 -7.17 -3.85 -6.22
CA ILE A 17 -5.75 -4.19 -6.34
C ILE A 17 -5.05 -3.99 -4.99
N SER A 18 -5.24 -2.84 -4.34
CA SER A 18 -4.52 -2.57 -3.09
C SER A 18 -4.99 -3.46 -1.95
N PHE A 19 -6.26 -3.86 -1.92
CA PHE A 19 -6.76 -4.79 -0.92
C PHE A 19 -6.13 -6.18 -1.04
N PHE A 20 -5.93 -6.67 -2.27
CA PHE A 20 -5.32 -7.98 -2.52
C PHE A 20 -3.81 -7.96 -2.20
N VAL A 21 -3.11 -6.91 -2.63
CA VAL A 21 -1.68 -6.72 -2.37
C VAL A 21 -1.41 -6.49 -0.88
N ALA A 22 -2.21 -5.66 -0.22
CA ALA A 22 -2.07 -5.41 1.22
C ALA A 22 -2.40 -6.66 2.03
N GLY A 23 -3.40 -7.46 1.64
CA GLY A 23 -3.71 -8.74 2.28
C GLY A 23 -2.55 -9.74 2.17
N PHE A 24 -1.96 -9.88 0.98
CA PHE A 24 -0.83 -10.77 0.77
C PHE A 24 0.43 -10.29 1.51
N CYS A 25 0.74 -8.99 1.47
CA CYS A 25 1.85 -8.42 2.22
C CYS A 25 1.66 -8.50 3.73
N ALA A 26 0.44 -8.29 4.25
CA ALA A 26 0.17 -8.38 5.69
C ALA A 26 0.40 -9.79 6.24
N GLY A 27 0.00 -10.82 5.48
CA GLY A 27 0.24 -12.22 5.84
C GLY A 27 1.73 -12.56 5.92
N PHE A 28 2.51 -12.14 4.92
CA PHE A 28 3.97 -12.31 4.96
C PHE A 28 4.63 -11.44 6.04
N TYR A 29 4.09 -10.25 6.34
CA TYR A 29 4.65 -9.34 7.35
C TYR A 29 4.57 -9.96 8.74
N ILE A 30 3.43 -10.54 9.09
CA ILE A 30 3.24 -11.22 10.38
C ILE A 30 4.24 -12.36 10.62
N LEU A 31 4.64 -13.08 9.58
CA LEU A 31 5.65 -14.15 9.69
C LEU A 31 7.08 -13.63 9.71
N VAL A 32 7.38 -12.59 8.92
CA VAL A 32 8.73 -12.02 8.80
C VAL A 32 9.07 -11.09 9.97
N HIS A 33 8.09 -10.43 10.58
CA HIS A 33 8.27 -9.48 11.68
C HIS A 33 8.98 -10.07 12.91
N PRO A 34 8.60 -11.26 13.44
CA PRO A 34 9.34 -11.87 14.55
C PRO A 34 10.75 -12.34 14.12
N LEU A 35 10.94 -12.75 12.86
CA LEU A 35 12.25 -13.15 12.33
C LEU A 35 13.20 -11.96 12.11
N SER A 36 12.65 -10.78 11.81
CA SER A 36 13.39 -9.51 11.68
C SER A 36 14.07 -9.09 13.00
N VAL A 37 13.51 -9.47 14.15
CA VAL A 37 14.13 -9.19 15.46
C VAL A 37 15.44 -9.97 15.65
N CYS A 38 15.56 -11.15 15.04
CA CYS A 38 16.76 -12.00 15.12
C CYS A 38 17.76 -11.78 13.97
N ILE A 39 17.31 -11.24 12.83
CA ILE A 39 18.13 -11.12 11.62
C ILE A 39 18.03 -9.68 11.07
N PRO A 40 19.04 -8.81 11.29
CA PRO A 40 19.03 -7.42 10.84
C PRO A 40 18.81 -7.19 9.33
N PRO A 41 19.28 -8.04 8.39
CA PRO A 41 18.97 -7.85 6.97
C PRO A 41 17.50 -8.16 6.61
N LEU A 42 16.75 -8.87 7.46
CA LEU A 42 15.32 -9.12 7.22
C LEU A 42 14.45 -7.88 7.50
N SER A 43 14.96 -6.89 8.24
CA SER A 43 14.25 -5.63 8.45
C SER A 43 13.97 -4.90 7.15
N GLY A 44 14.87 -4.97 6.16
CA GLY A 44 14.61 -4.39 4.84
C GLY A 44 13.44 -5.05 4.10
N LEU A 45 13.24 -6.36 4.30
CA LEU A 45 12.09 -7.08 3.73
C LEU A 45 10.79 -6.70 4.45
N ALA A 46 10.84 -6.55 5.78
CA ALA A 46 9.71 -6.10 6.57
C ALA A 46 9.28 -4.67 6.20
N ASP A 47 10.23 -3.76 5.97
CA ASP A 47 9.98 -2.39 5.53
C ASP A 47 9.35 -2.33 4.13
N LEU A 48 9.86 -3.15 3.20
CA LEU A 48 9.28 -3.29 1.85
C LEU A 48 7.83 -3.78 1.90
N LEU A 49 7.57 -4.77 2.75
CA LEU A 49 6.22 -5.30 2.95
C LEU A 49 5.28 -4.30 3.61
N LEU A 50 5.80 -3.52 4.57
CA LEU A 50 5.04 -2.46 5.24
C LEU A 50 4.67 -1.36 4.25
N SER A 51 5.58 -0.99 3.35
CA SER A 51 5.32 -0.10 2.23
C SER A 51 4.23 -0.65 1.29
N GLY A 52 4.23 -1.96 1.02
CA GLY A 52 3.17 -2.65 0.28
C GLY A 52 1.80 -2.63 0.97
N VAL A 53 1.77 -2.79 2.30
CA VAL A 53 0.54 -2.66 3.12
C VAL A 53 0.03 -1.23 3.20
N GLN A 54 0.93 -0.23 3.13
CA GLN A 54 0.59 1.19 3.14
C GLN A 54 0.25 1.75 1.77
N PHE A 55 0.44 0.99 0.70
CA PHE A 55 0.03 1.32 -0.66
C PHE A 55 -1.42 1.82 -0.78
N PRO A 56 -2.45 1.17 -0.20
CA PRO A 56 -3.82 1.71 -0.18
C PRO A 56 -3.94 3.08 0.50
N HIS A 57 -3.10 3.38 1.48
CA HIS A 57 -3.07 4.69 2.14
C HIS A 57 -2.48 5.75 1.20
N TYR A 58 -1.38 5.42 0.52
CA TYR A 58 -0.81 6.26 -0.53
C TYR A 58 -1.81 6.51 -1.66
N CYS A 59 -2.61 5.49 -2.01
CA CYS A 59 -3.71 5.61 -2.95
C CYS A 59 -4.80 6.59 -2.50
N ALA A 60 -5.23 6.49 -1.25
CA ALA A 60 -6.21 7.39 -0.68
C ALA A 60 -5.68 8.84 -0.61
N GLU A 61 -4.41 9.03 -0.28
CA GLU A 61 -3.80 10.36 -0.18
C GLU A 61 -3.74 11.06 -1.54
N LYS A 62 -3.35 10.34 -2.60
CA LYS A 62 -3.36 10.85 -3.98
C LYS A 62 -4.77 11.16 -4.48
N MET A 63 -5.76 10.40 -4.02
CA MET A 63 -7.18 10.62 -4.31
C MET A 63 -7.73 11.88 -3.61
N MET A 64 -7.33 12.13 -2.36
CA MET A 64 -7.75 13.29 -1.54
C MET A 64 -7.07 14.59 -1.94
N THR A 65 -5.81 14.53 -2.37
CA THR A 65 -5.02 15.72 -2.75
C THR A 65 -5.43 16.26 -4.12
N GLY A 66 -6.37 15.62 -4.82
CA GLY A 66 -6.87 16.09 -6.11
C GLY A 66 -5.78 16.12 -7.19
N GLY A 67 -4.83 15.18 -7.11
CA GLY A 67 -3.69 15.11 -8.03
C GLY A 67 -4.14 14.86 -9.46
N SER A 68 -4.24 15.95 -10.23
CA SER A 68 -4.12 15.89 -11.68
C SER A 68 -2.79 15.22 -12.02
N LEU A 69 -2.78 14.35 -13.03
CA LEU A 69 -1.57 13.96 -13.75
C LEU A 69 -0.90 15.23 -14.30
N SER A 70 -0.01 15.86 -13.54
CA SER A 70 0.95 16.84 -14.03
C SER A 70 2.27 16.64 -13.29
#